data_AF-A0AA92BM87-F1
#
_entry.id   AF-A0AA92BM87-F1
#
_cell.length_a   1.000
_cell.length_b   1.000
_cell.length_c   1.000
_cell.angle_alpha   90.00
_cell.angle_beta   90.00
_cell.angle_gamma   90.00
#
_symmetry.space_group_name_H-M   'P 1'
#
loop_
_entity.id
_entity.type
_entity.pdbx_description
1 polymer ?
#
loop_
_entity_poly.entity_id
_entity_poly.type
_entity_poly.pdbx_seq_one_letter_code
_entity_poly.pdbx_strand_id
1 'polypeptide(L)'
;MHPDDQQNSFETFAAYMADLNVSAPLDLFYRLKLKNGDYRWFRARGLAQRNSSGVLLRVVGSLVDAQDEYEESELRRLQALQHESLQGSLQKINTIVSSIEGIATQTNHPGSLLWR
;
A
#
# COMPACT_ATOMS: atom_id res chain seq x y z
N MET A 1 17.23 10.17 11.41
CA MET A 1 16.15 9.25 11.03
C MET A 1 15.05 9.33 12.08
N HIS A 2 13.77 9.29 11.70
CA HIS A 2 12.65 9.31 12.65
C HIS A 2 12.67 8.05 13.53
N PRO A 3 12.39 8.15 14.85
CA PRO A 3 12.45 7.00 15.78
C PRO A 3 11.71 5.75 15.29
N ASP A 4 10.47 5.90 14.81
CA ASP A 4 9.65 4.78 14.33
C ASP A 4 10.26 4.04 13.13
N ASP A 5 11.09 4.71 12.33
CA ASP A 5 11.66 4.15 11.11
C ASP A 5 13.02 3.48 11.36
N GLN A 6 13.64 3.71 12.52
CA GLN A 6 15.01 3.27 12.82
C GLN A 6 15.11 1.75 12.78
N GLN A 7 14.30 1.07 13.59
CA GLN A 7 14.40 -0.37 13.75
C GLN A 7 14.23 -1.08 12.40
N ASN A 8 13.14 -0.79 11.69
CA ASN A 8 12.83 -1.42 10.41
C ASN A 8 13.90 -1.12 9.33
N SER A 9 14.40 0.12 9.27
CA SER A 9 15.43 0.49 8.30
C SER A 9 16.74 -0.24 8.54
N PHE A 10 17.17 -0.35 9.80
CA PHE A 10 18.40 -1.06 10.17
C PHE A 10 18.28 -2.57 9.95
N GLU A 11 17.16 -3.17 10.34
CA GLU A 11 16.91 -4.60 10.13
C GLU A 11 16.90 -4.95 8.64
N THR A 12 16.21 -4.16 7.83
CA THR A 12 16.14 -4.41 6.38
C THR A 12 17.52 -4.23 5.73
N PHE A 13 18.26 -3.19 6.12
CA PHE A 13 19.63 -2.99 5.63
C PHE A 13 20.55 -4.14 6.06
N ALA A 14 20.47 -4.59 7.31
CA ALA A 14 21.29 -5.68 7.83
C ALA A 14 20.98 -7.01 7.13
N ALA A 15 19.70 -7.32 6.94
CA ALA A 15 19.26 -8.50 6.19
C ALA A 15 19.80 -8.48 4.74
N TYR A 16 19.69 -7.32 4.09
CA TYR A 16 20.22 -7.12 2.74
C TYR A 16 21.75 -7.29 2.66
N MET A 17 22.49 -6.82 3.67
CA MET A 17 23.94 -6.99 3.76
C MET A 17 24.36 -8.43 4.09
N ALA A 18 23.53 -9.19 4.79
CA ALA A 18 23.79 -10.58 5.13
C ALA A 18 23.52 -11.54 3.97
N ASP A 19 22.58 -11.19 3.09
CA ASP A 19 22.24 -12.02 1.94
C ASP A 19 23.33 -11.97 0.86
N LEU A 20 23.91 -13.14 0.55
CA LEU A 20 24.93 -13.33 -0.47
C LEU A 20 24.35 -13.53 -1.88
N ASN A 21 23.06 -13.88 -1.97
CA ASN A 21 22.35 -14.15 -3.22
C ASN A 21 21.47 -12.97 -3.68
N VAL A 22 21.36 -11.93 -2.86
CA VAL A 22 20.62 -10.72 -3.18
C VAL A 22 21.18 -10.08 -4.45
N SER A 23 20.35 -10.09 -5.49
CA SER A 23 20.66 -9.47 -6.79
C SER A 23 19.85 -8.19 -7.01
N ALA A 24 18.71 -8.08 -6.32
CA ALA A 24 17.90 -6.87 -6.35
C ALA A 24 18.59 -5.73 -5.58
N PRO A 25 18.42 -4.46 -6.00
CA PRO A 25 18.80 -3.32 -5.19
C PRO A 25 17.98 -3.27 -3.90
N LEU A 26 18.61 -2.86 -2.81
CA LEU A 26 17.92 -2.36 -1.63
C LEU A 26 17.11 -1.12 -2.03
N ASP A 27 15.87 -1.04 -1.57
CA ASP A 27 15.00 0.12 -1.75
C ASP A 27 14.22 0.38 -0.45
N LEU A 28 14.52 1.50 0.20
CA LEU A 28 13.97 1.87 1.51
C LEU A 28 13.38 3.27 1.46
N PHE A 29 12.24 3.45 2.13
CA PHE A 29 11.68 4.75 2.45
C PHE A 29 11.74 4.98 3.95
N TYR A 30 12.29 6.11 4.37
CA TYR A 30 12.32 6.49 5.77
C TYR A 30 12.40 8.00 5.93
N ARG A 31 11.98 8.50 7.09
CA ARG A 31 12.01 9.92 7.39
C ARG A 31 13.37 10.32 7.93
N LEU A 32 13.94 11.39 7.37
CA LEU A 32 15.13 12.04 7.90
C LEU A 32 14.79 13.38 8.51
N LYS A 33 15.47 13.71 9.62
CA LYS A 33 15.34 15.00 10.28
C LYS A 33 16.22 16.00 9.55
N LEU A 34 15.62 17.04 9.04
CA LEU A 34 16.30 18.16 8.40
C LEU A 34 16.94 19.08 9.45
N LYS A 35 17.81 19.99 8.99
CA LYS A 35 18.48 20.97 9.87
C LYS A 35 17.49 21.88 10.61
N ASN A 36 16.34 22.18 10.01
CA ASN A 36 15.29 23.01 10.62
C ASN A 36 14.45 22.25 11.67
N GLY A 37 14.66 20.94 11.84
CA GLY A 37 13.95 20.11 12.80
C GLY A 37 12.81 19.29 12.23
N ASP A 38 12.35 19.60 11.01
CA ASP A 38 11.26 18.88 10.35
C ASP A 38 11.71 17.51 9.85
N TYR A 39 10.74 16.62 9.65
CA TYR A 39 10.97 15.33 9.00
C TYR A 39 10.47 15.35 7.57
N ARG A 40 11.28 14.79 6.66
CA ARG A 40 10.88 14.54 5.27
C ARG A 40 11.15 13.10 4.88
N TRP A 41 10.36 12.59 3.94
CA TRP A 41 10.56 11.28 3.34
C TRP A 41 11.76 11.30 2.41
N PHE A 42 12.66 10.34 2.60
CA PHE A 42 13.75 10.06 1.69
C PHE A 42 13.67 8.62 1.22
N ARG A 43 14.07 8.41 -0.02
CA ARG A 43 14.24 7.09 -0.60
C ARG A 43 15.72 6.77 -0.71
N ALA A 44 16.13 5.68 -0.06
CA ALA A 44 17.47 5.13 -0.16
C ALA A 44 17.45 3.91 -1.07
N ARG A 45 18.20 3.96 -2.16
CA ARG A 45 18.47 2.80 -3.02
C ARG A 45 19.93 2.42 -2.94
N GLY A 46 20.24 1.13 -2.89
CA GLY A 46 21.61 0.66 -2.80
C GLY A 46 21.82 -0.70 -3.44
N LEU A 47 23.02 -0.96 -3.93
CA LEU A 47 23.44 -2.27 -4.42
C LEU A 47 24.76 -2.65 -3.77
N ALA A 48 24.80 -3.85 -3.20
CA ALA A 48 26.02 -4.46 -2.70
C ALA A 48 26.83 -5.03 -3.87
N GLN A 49 28.06 -4.58 -4.05
CA GLN A 49 29.01 -5.20 -4.95
C GLN A 49 29.86 -6.20 -4.17
N ARG A 50 29.84 -7.46 -4.60
CA ARG A 50 30.61 -8.56 -4.00
C ARG A 50 31.61 -9.13 -5.01
N ASN A 51 32.70 -9.73 -4.53
CA ASN A 51 33.60 -10.49 -5.38
C ASN A 51 33.06 -11.91 -5.66
N SER A 52 33.78 -12.70 -6.46
CA SER A 52 33.43 -14.08 -6.80
C SER A 52 33.32 -15.04 -5.61
N SER A 53 33.89 -14.68 -4.45
CA SER A 53 33.83 -15.45 -3.21
C SER A 53 32.72 -14.95 -2.26
N GLY A 54 31.87 -14.01 -2.70
CA GLY A 54 30.77 -13.44 -1.91
C GLY A 54 31.18 -12.33 -0.94
N VAL A 55 32.46 -11.94 -0.91
CA VAL A 55 32.95 -10.88 -0.02
C VAL A 55 32.45 -9.52 -0.49
N LEU A 56 31.84 -8.76 0.42
CA LEU A 56 31.38 -7.39 0.16
C LEU A 56 32.57 -6.47 -0.13
N LEU A 57 32.60 -5.90 -1.33
CA LEU A 57 33.62 -4.94 -1.76
C LEU A 57 33.20 -3.50 -1.47
N ARG A 58 31.95 -3.15 -1.81
CA ARG A 58 31.37 -1.84 -1.54
C ARG A 58 29.85 -1.88 -1.66
N VAL A 59 29.19 -0.87 -1.13
CA VAL A 59 27.78 -0.57 -1.40
C VAL A 59 27.72 0.74 -2.16
N VAL A 60 27.03 0.75 -3.30
CA VAL A 60 26.80 1.97 -4.07
C VAL A 60 25.31 2.29 -3.99
N GLY A 61 24.97 3.51 -3.67
CA GLY A 61 23.58 3.90 -3.50
C GLY A 61 23.32 5.39 -3.69
N SER A 62 22.04 5.72 -3.69
CA SER A 62 21.52 7.08 -3.75
C SER A 62 20.55 7.31 -2.62
N LEU A 63 20.57 8.50 -2.06
CA LEU A 63 19.58 8.99 -1.11
C LEU A 63 18.93 10.21 -1.72
N VAL A 64 17.63 10.13 -2.02
CA VAL A 64 16.87 11.20 -2.68
C VAL A 64 15.74 11.68 -1.79
N ASP A 65 15.50 13.00 -1.75
CA ASP A 65 14.27 13.53 -1.17
C ASP A 65 13.11 12.97 -2.01
N ALA A 66 12.16 12.33 -1.32
CA ALA A 66 11.04 11.62 -1.91
C ALA A 66 9.71 12.07 -1.29
N GLN A 67 9.68 13.30 -0.76
CA GLN A 67 8.48 13.87 -0.15
C GLN A 67 7.31 13.91 -1.14
N ASP A 68 7.54 14.41 -2.35
CA ASP A 68 6.50 14.52 -3.37
C ASP A 68 6.01 13.12 -3.83
N GLU A 69 6.93 12.16 -4.00
CA GLU A 69 6.60 10.76 -4.33
C GLU A 69 5.70 10.13 -3.25
N TYR A 70 6.04 10.37 -1.97
CA TYR A 70 5.27 9.88 -0.84
C TYR A 70 3.86 10.50 -0.82
N GLU A 71 3.74 11.82 -0.93
CA GLU A 71 2.46 12.53 -0.90
C GLU A 71 1.54 12.08 -2.04
N GLU A 72 2.09 11.91 -3.24
CA GLU A 72 1.33 11.40 -4.38
C GLU A 72 0.87 9.95 -4.16
N SER A 73 1.73 9.09 -3.58
CA SER A 73 1.38 7.71 -3.27
C SER A 73 0.27 7.61 -2.22
N GLU A 74 0.31 8.45 -1.19
CA GLU A 74 -0.71 8.49 -0.14
C GLU A 74 -2.03 9.02 -0.67
N LEU A 75 -1.99 10.05 -1.52
CA LEU A 75 -3.19 10.54 -2.19
C LEU A 75 -3.85 9.45 -3.04
N ARG A 76 -3.06 8.73 -3.86
CA ARG A 76 -3.55 7.60 -4.65
C ARG A 76 -4.14 6.50 -3.78
N ARG A 77 -3.50 6.19 -2.65
CA ARG A 77 -3.99 5.19 -1.68
C ARG A 77 -5.34 5.58 -1.08
N LEU A 78 -5.49 6.83 -0.65
CA LEU A 78 -6.73 7.34 -0.08
C LEU A 78 -7.87 7.36 -1.12
N GLN A 79 -7.57 7.75 -2.36
CA GLN A 79 -8.52 7.71 -3.46
C GLN A 79 -9.01 6.29 -3.76
N ALA A 80 -8.11 5.30 -3.75
CA ALA A 80 -8.48 3.90 -3.95
C ALA A 80 -9.42 3.38 -2.84
N LEU A 81 -9.12 3.68 -1.57
CA LEU A 81 -9.98 3.32 -0.43
C LEU A 81 -11.36 3.98 -0.52
N GLN A 82 -11.41 5.26 -0.90
CA GLN A 82 -12.67 5.96 -1.10
C GLN A 82 -13.50 5.32 -2.22
N HIS A 83 -12.84 4.98 -3.34
CA HIS A 83 -13.49 4.34 -4.47
C HIS A 83 -14.08 2.98 -4.09
N GLU A 84 -13.31 2.15 -3.38
CA GLU A 84 -13.76 0.85 -2.88
C GLU A 84 -14.98 0.99 -1.94
N SER A 85 -14.93 1.95 -1.01
CA SER A 85 -16.04 2.23 -0.09
C SER A 85 -17.32 2.66 -0.83
N LEU A 86 -17.19 3.50 -1.86
CA LEU A 86 -18.31 3.92 -2.70
C LEU A 86 -18.89 2.75 -3.47
N GLN A 87 -18.06 1.92 -4.09
CA GLN A 87 -18.51 0.71 -4.80
C GLN A 87 -19.26 -0.24 -3.85
N GLY A 88 -18.70 -0.51 -2.68
CA GLY A 88 -19.36 -1.34 -1.67
C GLY A 88 -20.70 -0.77 -1.20
N SER A 89 -20.82 0.57 -1.10
CA SER A 89 -22.07 1.24 -0.74
C SER A 89 -23.11 1.15 -1.86
N LEU A 90 -22.72 1.38 -3.12
CA LEU A 90 -23.61 1.23 -4.27
C LEU A 90 -24.12 -0.20 -4.43
N GLN A 91 -23.25 -1.19 -4.19
CA GLN A 91 -23.65 -2.60 -4.26
C GLN A 91 -24.68 -2.95 -3.18
N LYS A 92 -24.54 -2.43 -1.96
CA LYS A 92 -25.55 -2.58 -0.91
C LYS A 92 -26.89 -1.97 -1.30
N ILE A 93 -26.88 -0.76 -1.88
CA ILE A 93 -28.10 -0.09 -2.35
C ILE A 93 -28.80 -0.94 -3.43
N ASN A 94 -28.06 -1.40 -4.43
CA ASN A 94 -28.62 -2.23 -5.50
C ASN A 94 -29.26 -3.52 -4.93
N THR A 95 -28.61 -4.18 -3.97
CA THR A 95 -29.18 -5.36 -3.31
C THR A 95 -30.51 -5.06 -2.60
N ILE A 96 -30.61 -3.91 -1.93
CA ILE A 96 -31.87 -3.49 -1.28
C ILE A 96 -32.96 -3.23 -2.32
N VAL A 97 -32.65 -2.49 -3.39
CA VAL A 97 -33.61 -2.18 -4.46
C VAL A 97 -34.13 -3.46 -5.11
N SER A 98 -33.25 -4.38 -5.48
CA SER A 98 -33.65 -5.68 -6.07
C SER A 98 -34.48 -6.53 -5.11
N SER A 99 -34.23 -6.46 -3.80
CA SER A 99 -35.06 -7.15 -2.81
C SER A 99 -36.48 -6.56 -2.74
N ILE A 100 -36.61 -5.24 -2.82
CA ILE A 100 -37.92 -4.55 -2.84
C ILE A 100 -38.69 -4.90 -4.12
N GLU A 101 -38.03 -4.89 -5.28
CA GLU A 101 -38.65 -5.28 -6.56
C GLU A 101 -39.14 -6.73 -6.54
N GLY A 102 -38.36 -7.66 -5.94
CA GLY A 102 -38.76 -9.04 -5.73
C GLY A 102 -40.03 -9.18 -4.87
N ILE A 103 -40.14 -8.40 -3.78
CA ILE A 103 -41.33 -8.40 -2.92
C ILE A 103 -42.54 -7.83 -3.67
N ALA A 104 -42.35 -6.70 -4.39
CA ALA A 104 -43.43 -6.04 -5.12
C ALA A 104 -43.99 -6.94 -6.23
N THR A 105 -43.13 -7.62 -6.99
CA THR A 105 -43.53 -8.57 -8.04
C THR A 105 -44.22 -9.81 -7.48
N GLN A 106 -43.77 -10.33 -6.33
CA GLN A 106 -44.45 -11.45 -5.66
C GLN A 106 -45.84 -11.07 -5.16
N THR A 107 -46.03 -9.83 -4.67
CA THR A 107 -47.31 -9.34 -4.15
C THR A 107 -48.31 -9.03 -5.28
N ASN A 108 -47.82 -8.73 -6.49
CA ASN A 108 -48.65 -8.47 -7.68
C ASN A 108 -49.13 -9.73 -8.41
N HIS A 109 -48.82 -10.94 -7.94
CA HIS A 109 -49.55 -12.13 -8.39
C HIS A 109 -50.88 -12.21 -7.62
N PRO A 110 -52.03 -11.97 -8.27
CA PRO A 110 -53.32 -12.11 -7.61
C PRO A 110 -53.48 -13.57 -7.24
N GLY A 111 -53.73 -13.84 -5.96
CA GLY A 111 -54.21 -15.14 -5.54
C GLY A 111 -55.36 -15.55 -6.45
N SER A 112 -55.17 -16.63 -7.20
CA SER A 112 -56.25 -17.42 -7.74
C SER A 112 -57.02 -17.99 -6.55
N LEU A 113 -57.88 -17.16 -5.95
CA LEU A 113 -58.92 -17.55 -5.02
C LEU A 113 -59.96 -18.33 -5.83
N LEU A 114 -59.66 -19.60 -6.07
CA LEU A 114 -60.65 -20.58 -6.49
C LEU A 114 -61.35 -21.09 -5.23
N TRP A 115 -62.47 -20.46 -4.88
CA TRP A 115 -63.46 -21.05 -3.97
C TRP A 115 -64.16 -22.20 -4.71
N ARG A 116 -63.96 -23.43 -4.26
CA ARG A 116 -64.81 -24.60 -4.50
C ARG A 116 -64.84 -25.48 -3.27
#